data_AF-A0A3C2E094-F1
#
_entry.id   AF-A0A3C2E094-F1
#
_cell.length_a   1.000
_cell.length_b   1.000
_cell.length_c   1.000
_cell.angle_alpha   90.00
_cell.angle_beta   90.00
_cell.angle_gamma   90.00
#
_symmetry.space_group_name_H-M   'P 1'
#
loop_
_entity.id
_entity.type
_entity.pdbx_description
1 polymer ?
#
loop_
_entity_poly.entity_id
_entity_poly.type
_entity_poly.pdbx_seq_one_letter_code
_entity_poly.pdbx_strand_id
1 'polypeptide(L)' 'MTRKRRRLYLVFAGMALLGAAAALVLSALRDNLVFFYSPTEILDREIEPDRRLRLGGLVVEGSLKRNPGGGSVAFRVT' A
#
# COMPACT_ATOMS: atom_id res chain seq x y z
N MET A 1 -35.52 -29.62 9.87
CA MET A 1 -34.07 -29.35 10.06
C MET A 1 -33.53 -30.18 11.22
N THR A 2 -32.74 -31.23 10.97
CA THR A 2 -32.12 -32.04 12.05
C THR A 2 -31.10 -31.22 12.83
N ARG A 3 -30.97 -31.41 14.15
CA ARG A 3 -30.01 -30.69 15.02
C ARG A 3 -28.57 -30.68 14.47
N LYS A 4 -28.15 -31.78 13.82
CA LYS A 4 -26.84 -31.91 13.15
C LYS A 4 -26.65 -30.90 12.01
N ARG A 5 -27.65 -30.72 11.13
CA ARG A 5 -27.62 -29.72 10.04
C ARG A 5 -27.57 -28.29 10.58
N ARG A 6 -28.29 -27.99 11.66
CA ARG A 6 -28.24 -26.66 12.31
C ARG A 6 -26.84 -26.33 12.86
N ARG A 7 -26.17 -27.31 13.49
CA ARG A 7 -24.79 -27.15 13.97
C ARG A 7 -23.80 -26.96 12.81
N LEU A 8 -23.99 -27.70 11.71
CA LEU A 8 -23.14 -27.56 10.52
C LEU A 8 -23.27 -26.15 9.89
N TYR A 9 -24.49 -25.63 9.77
CA TYR A 9 -24.70 -24.27 9.26
C TYR A 9 -24.08 -23.20 10.16
N LEU A 10 -24.15 -23.37 11.48
CA LEU A 10 -23.48 -22.46 12.42
C LEU A 10 -21.95 -22.47 12.25
N VAL A 11 -21.35 -23.66 12.08
CA VAL A 11 -19.91 -23.77 11.85
C VAL A 11 -19.50 -23.13 10.53
N PHE A 12 -20.24 -23.39 9.45
CA PHE A 12 -19.97 -22.78 8.15
C PHE A 12 -20.13 -21.26 8.16
N ALA A 13 -21.18 -20.75 8.81
CA ALA A 13 -21.38 -19.32 8.98
C ALA A 13 -20.22 -18.69 9.77
N GLY A 14 -19.77 -19.35 10.85
CA GLY A 14 -18.60 -18.91 11.61
C GLY A 14 -17.31 -18.91 10.80
N MET A 15 -17.04 -19.97 10.03
CA MET A 15 -15.88 -20.04 9.13
C MET A 15 -15.92 -18.94 8.06
N ALA A 16 -17.08 -18.71 7.45
CA ALA A 16 -17.25 -17.66 6.44
C ALA A 16 -16.98 -16.27 7.04
N LEU A 17 -17.50 -16.01 8.24
CA LEU A 17 -17.29 -14.74 8.95
C LEU A 17 -15.80 -14.53 9.27
N LEU A 18 -15.13 -15.55 9.79
CA LEU A 18 -13.69 -15.51 10.11
C LEU A 18 -12.84 -15.32 8.84
N GLY A 19 -13.19 -16.02 7.76
CA GLY A 19 -12.53 -15.88 6.47
C GLY A 19 -12.67 -14.46 5.90
N ALA A 20 -13.87 -13.88 5.97
CA ALA A 20 -14.11 -12.51 5.54
C ALA A 20 -13.32 -11.49 6.38
N ALA A 21 -13.29 -11.67 7.71
CA ALA A 21 -12.51 -10.82 8.59
C ALA A 21 -11.01 -10.87 8.25
N ALA A 22 -10.45 -12.07 8.07
CA ALA A 22 -9.05 -12.25 7.68
C ALA A 22 -8.75 -11.61 6.31
N ALA A 23 -9.63 -11.77 5.32
CA ALA A 23 -9.48 -11.18 4.00
C ALA A 23 -9.45 -9.64 4.06
N LEU A 24 -10.35 -9.03 4.85
CA LEU A 24 -10.38 -7.58 5.06
C LEU A 24 -9.09 -7.07 5.73
N VAL A 25 -8.60 -7.77 6.76
CA VAL A 25 -7.34 -7.41 7.43
C VAL A 25 -6.15 -7.50 6.47
N LEU A 26 -6.04 -8.58 5.70
CA LEU A 26 -4.97 -8.74 4.71
C LEU A 26 -5.03 -7.66 3.62
N SER A 27 -6.24 -7.30 3.16
CA SER A 27 -6.42 -6.23 2.19
C SER A 27 -5.95 -4.88 2.75
N ALA A 28 -6.43 -4.52 3.94
CA ALA A 28 -6.04 -3.27 4.59
C ALA A 28 -4.53 -3.21 4.88
N LEU A 29 -3.91 -4.34 5.23
CA LEU A 29 -2.47 -4.43 5.41
C LEU A 29 -1.72 -4.19 4.09
N ARG A 30 -2.17 -4.80 2.98
CA ARG A 30 -1.59 -4.58 1.65
C ARG A 30 -1.68 -3.10 1.24
N ASP A 31 -2.78 -2.44 1.56
CA ASP A 31 -2.96 -1.01 1.28
C ASP A 31 -2.11 -0.10 2.18
N ASN A 32 -1.79 -0.54 3.39
CA ASN A 32 -0.91 0.17 4.32
C ASN A 32 0.59 -0.06 4.07
N LEU A 33 0.95 -1.03 3.22
CA LEU A 33 2.33 -1.18 2.80
C LEU A 33 2.69 0.01 1.92
N VAL A 34 3.30 1.02 2.55
CA VAL A 34 3.91 2.12 1.83
C VAL A 34 5.10 1.55 1.06
N PHE A 35 4.85 1.21 -0.20
CA PHE A 35 5.86 0.66 -1.09
C PHE A 35 7.01 1.67 -1.18
N PHE A 36 8.13 1.31 -0.58
CA PHE A 36 9.41 1.96 -0.81
C PHE A 36 9.83 1.55 -2.21
N TYR A 37 9.63 2.44 -3.17
CA TYR A 37 10.11 2.21 -4.52
C TYR A 37 11.46 2.90 -4.68
N SER A 38 12.39 2.19 -5.32
CA SER A 38 13.61 2.81 -5.81
C SER A 38 13.32 3.68 -7.06
N PRO A 39 14.13 4.70 -7.37
CA PRO A 39 13.86 5.59 -8.50
C PRO A 39 13.82 4.84 -9.84
N THR A 40 14.60 3.77 -9.98
CA THR A 40 14.61 2.88 -11.16
C THR A 40 13.31 2.09 -11.30
N GLU A 41 12.75 1.56 -10.21
CA GLU A 41 11.49 0.79 -10.25
C GLU A 41 10.27 1.64 -10.60
N ILE A 42 10.31 2.95 -10.30
CA ILE A 42 9.24 3.90 -10.66
C ILE A 42 9.30 4.26 -12.14
N LEU A 43 10.49 4.28 -12.73
CA LEU A 43 10.65 4.52 -14.18
C LEU A 43 10.14 3.32 -15.00
N ASP A 44 10.35 2.11 -14.50
CA ASP A 44 9.94 0.87 -15.17
C ASP A 44 8.48 0.47 -14.93
N ARG A 45 7.83 1.02 -13.89
CA ARG A 45 6.42 0.76 -13.59
C ARG A 45 5.58 2.01 -13.82
N GLU A 46 4.54 1.90 -14.63
CA GLU A 46 3.47 2.90 -14.68
C GLU A 46 2.73 2.93 -13.34
N ILE A 47 3.18 3.80 -12.44
CA ILE A 47 2.49 4.05 -11.17
C ILE A 47 1.30 4.96 -11.47
N GLU A 48 0.10 4.54 -11.07
CA GLU A 48 -1.09 5.37 -11.20
C GLU A 48 -0.92 6.72 -10.48
N PRO A 49 -1.36 7.83 -11.10
CA PRO A 49 -1.04 9.20 -10.65
C PRO A 49 -1.65 9.59 -9.29
N ASP A 50 -2.57 8.80 -8.73
CA ASP A 50 -3.25 9.09 -7.46
C ASP A 50 -2.75 8.23 -6.27
N ARG A 51 -1.61 7.53 -6.44
CA ARG A 51 -1.08 6.66 -5.38
C ARG A 51 -0.03 7.38 -4.53
N ARG A 52 -0.27 7.45 -3.21
CA ARG A 52 0.75 7.89 -2.24
C ARG A 52 1.88 6.87 -2.18
N LEU A 53 3.08 7.29 -2.56
CA LEU A 53 4.29 6.46 -2.59
C LEU A 53 5.39 7.08 -1.74
N ARG A 54 6.24 6.25 -1.12
CA ARG A 54 7.51 6.71 -0.54
C ARG A 54 8.62 6.32 -1.49
N LEU A 55 9.36 7.31 -1.95
CA LEU A 55 10.52 7.16 -2.81
C LEU A 55 11.76 7.42 -1.96
N GLY A 56 12.64 6.43 -1.90
CA GLY A 56 13.96 6.56 -1.29
C GLY A 56 15.03 6.58 -2.38
N GLY A 57 16.07 7.40 -2.24
CA GLY A 57 17.16 7.47 -3.21
C GLY A 57 18.24 8.45 -2.79
N LEU A 58 19.36 8.43 -3.51
CA LEU A 58 20.45 9.35 -3.26
C LEU A 58 20.21 10.67 -4.01
N VAL A 59 20.37 11.79 -3.32
CA VAL A 59 20.26 13.11 -3.96
C VAL A 59 21.49 13.35 -4.82
N VAL A 60 21.28 13.65 -6.10
CA VAL A 60 22.37 13.96 -7.03
C VAL A 60 23.02 15.28 -6.64
N GLU A 61 24.35 15.31 -6.57
CA GLU A 61 25.11 16.52 -6.25
C GLU A 61 24.77 17.68 -7.21
N GLY A 62 24.67 18.89 -6.67
CA GLY A 62 24.31 20.09 -7.44
C GLY A 62 22.85 20.17 -7.93
N SER A 63 22.02 19.14 -7.69
CA SER A 63 20.62 19.13 -8.12
C SER A 63 19.66 19.91 -7.21
N LEU A 64 20.12 20.29 -6.02
CA LEU A 64 19.31 20.97 -5.00
C LEU A 64 19.01 22.41 -5.41
N LYS A 65 17.75 22.68 -5.76
CA LYS A 65 17.24 24.03 -6.04
C LYS A 65 16.25 24.42 -4.94
N ARG A 66 16.56 25.50 -4.24
CA ARG A 66 15.67 26.11 -3.24
C ARG A 66 15.01 27.32 -3.89
N ASN A 67 13.67 27.35 -3.93
CA ASN A 67 12.97 28.49 -4.51
C ASN A 67 13.02 29.70 -3.56
N PRO A 68 13.52 30.87 -4.01
CA PRO A 68 13.51 32.08 -3.22
C PRO A 68 12.08 32.63 -3.20
N GLY A 69 11.34 32.38 -2.12
CA GLY A 69 9.95 32.85 -1.99
C GLY A 69 9.05 31.98 -1.12
N GLY A 70 9.45 30.76 -0.77
CA GLY A 70 8.75 29.98 0.26
C GLY A 70 8.78 28.47 0.04
N GLY A 71 9.16 27.75 1.10
CA GLY A 71 8.84 26.35 1.44
C GLY A 71 9.29 25.21 0.50
N SER A 72 9.42 25.45 -0.80
CA SER A 72 9.59 24.40 -1.80
C SER A 72 11.07 24.17 -2.15
N VAL A 73 11.45 22.90 -2.18
CA VAL A 73 12.77 22.42 -2.55
C VAL A 73 12.62 21.39 -3.66
N ALA A 74 13.37 21.53 -4.74
CA ALA A 74 13.43 20.58 -5.84
C ALA A 74 14.83 19.94 -5.91
N PHE A 75 14.90 18.64 -6.10
CA PHE A 75 16.15 17.89 -6.24
C PHE A 75 15.93 16.65 -7.10
N ARG A 76 17.01 16.11 -7.67
CA ARG A 76 16.98 14.85 -8.42
C ARG A 76 17.46 13.72 -7.53
N VAL A 77 16.83 12.56 -7.69
CA VAL A 77 17.17 11.33 -6.97
C VAL A 77 17.62 10.28 -7.99
N THR A 78 18.66 9.53 -7.65
CA THR A 78 19.14 8.34 -8.38
C THR A 78 18.83 7.08 -7.60
#